data_AF-A0AAN0T380-F1
#
_entry.id   AF-A0AAN0T380-F1
#
_cell.length_a   1.000
_cell.length_b   1.000
_cell.length_c   1.000
_cell.angle_alpha   90.00
_cell.angle_beta   90.00
_cell.angle_gamma   90.00
#
_symmetry.space_group_name_H-M   'P 1'
#
loop_
_entity.id
_entity.type
_entity.pdbx_description
1 polymer ?
#
loop_
_entity_poly.entity_id
_entity_poly.type
_entity_poly.pdbx_seq_one_letter_code
_entity_poly.pdbx_strand_id
1 'polypeptide(L)' 'MDKRDVEYQIADLKADYVRLQQDLEKLEYVKGNLHPLEKQLAEIEQALKKLYQQLDRF' A
#
# COMPACT_ATOMS: atom_id res chain seq x y z
N MET A 1 7.59 -3.16 -19.54
CA MET A 1 6.57 -2.99 -18.49
C MET A 1 5.41 -2.34 -19.18
N ASP A 2 4.38 -3.12 -19.42
CA ASP A 2 3.19 -2.66 -20.13
C ASP A 2 2.24 -2.03 -19.11
N LYS A 3 1.26 -1.24 -19.60
CA LYS A 3 0.23 -0.63 -18.75
C LYS A 3 -0.40 -1.66 -17.78
N ARG A 4 -0.62 -2.89 -18.27
CA ARG A 4 -1.18 -4.01 -17.51
C ARG A 4 -0.30 -4.46 -16.33
N ASP A 5 1.04 -4.44 -16.49
CA ASP A 5 1.95 -4.79 -15.39
C ASP A 5 1.86 -3.78 -14.25
N VAL A 6 1.71 -2.49 -14.59
CA VAL A 6 1.55 -1.41 -13.61
C VAL A 6 0.21 -1.54 -12.91
N GLU A 7 -0.88 -1.83 -13.65
CA GLU A 7 -2.19 -2.09 -13.06
C GLU A 7 -2.19 -3.30 -12.12
N TYR A 8 -1.46 -4.36 -12.50
CA TYR A 8 -1.31 -5.55 -11.66
C TYR A 8 -0.56 -5.24 -10.36
N GLN A 9 0.53 -4.47 -10.44
CA GLN A 9 1.28 -4.01 -9.25
C GLN A 9 0.45 -3.09 -8.36
N ILE A 10 -0.38 -2.23 -8.94
CA ILE A 10 -1.31 -1.39 -8.18
C ILE A 10 -2.34 -2.26 -7.43
N ALA A 11 -2.86 -3.30 -8.08
CA ALA A 11 -3.81 -4.22 -7.46
C ALA A 11 -3.16 -5.01 -6.31
N ASP A 12 -1.92 -5.45 -6.50
CA ASP A 12 -1.13 -6.17 -5.50
C ASP A 12 -0.85 -5.27 -4.27
N LEU A 13 -0.33 -4.05 -4.50
CA LEU A 13 -0.10 -3.08 -3.42
C LEU A 13 -1.38 -2.65 -2.69
N LYS A 14 -2.52 -2.60 -3.39
CA LYS A 14 -3.82 -2.38 -2.74
C LYS A 14 -4.21 -3.54 -1.83
N ALA A 15 -3.92 -4.78 -2.22
CA ALA A 15 -4.19 -5.94 -1.37
C ALA A 15 -3.31 -5.91 -0.12
N ASP A 16 -2.03 -5.56 -0.26
CA ASP A 16 -1.13 -5.35 0.88
C ASP A 16 -1.59 -4.19 1.76
N TYR A 17 -2.02 -3.07 1.18
CA TYR A 17 -2.57 -1.94 1.92
C TYR A 17 -3.75 -2.36 2.81
N VAL A 18 -4.70 -3.12 2.25
CA VAL A 18 -5.87 -3.60 2.99
C VAL A 18 -5.46 -4.54 4.13
N ARG A 19 -4.53 -5.48 3.87
CA ARG A 19 -4.00 -6.34 4.95
C ARG A 19 -3.35 -5.53 6.06
N LEU A 20 -2.49 -4.60 5.68
CA LEU A 20 -1.75 -3.78 6.63
C LEU A 20 -2.70 -2.92 7.47
N GLN A 21 -3.78 -2.40 6.87
CA GLN A 21 -4.84 -1.70 7.58
C GLN A 21 -5.53 -2.62 8.59
N GLN A 22 -5.85 -3.87 8.22
CA GLN A 22 -6.43 -4.84 9.15
C GLN A 22 -5.49 -5.19 10.31
N ASP A 23 -4.18 -5.29 10.06
CA ASP A 23 -3.18 -5.50 11.10
C ASP A 23 -3.01 -4.26 11.99
N LEU A 24 -3.15 -3.06 11.43
CA LEU A 24 -3.11 -1.79 12.16
C LEU A 24 -4.29 -1.66 13.11
N GLU A 25 -5.52 -1.95 12.65
CA GLU A 25 -6.72 -2.01 13.50
C GLU A 25 -6.56 -3.04 14.63
N LYS A 26 -6.01 -4.21 14.34
CA LYS A 26 -5.71 -5.22 15.37
C LYS A 26 -4.69 -4.71 16.37
N LEU A 27 -3.58 -4.14 15.92
CA LEU A 27 -2.51 -3.62 16.79
C LEU A 27 -3.00 -2.47 17.66
N GLU A 28 -3.85 -1.61 17.12
CA GLU A 28 -4.48 -0.51 17.86
C GLU A 28 -5.34 -1.07 18.99
N TYR A 29 -6.11 -2.12 18.70
CA TYR A 29 -6.90 -2.84 19.69
C TYR A 29 -6.04 -3.44 20.81
N VAL A 30 -4.86 -3.98 20.51
CA VAL A 30 -3.94 -4.52 21.53
C VAL A 30 -3.10 -3.44 22.24
N LYS A 31 -3.32 -2.14 21.96
CA LYS A 31 -2.45 -1.02 22.37
C LYS A 31 -0.97 -1.27 22.04
N GLY A 32 -0.73 -1.96 20.93
CA GLY A 32 0.61 -2.22 20.42
C GLY A 32 1.21 -0.99 19.73
N ASN A 33 2.46 -1.12 19.31
CA ASN A 33 3.14 -0.03 18.63
C ASN A 33 2.70 0.06 17.16
N LEU A 34 1.96 1.12 16.81
CA LEU A 34 1.44 1.37 15.45
C LEU A 34 2.47 1.97 14.49
N HIS A 35 3.51 2.60 15.05
CA HIS A 35 4.57 3.29 14.31
C HIS A 35 5.20 2.48 13.14
N PRO A 36 5.47 1.17 13.26
CA PRO A 36 6.03 0.38 12.16
C PRO A 36 5.02 0.19 11.03
N LEU A 37 3.74 -0.03 11.35
CA LEU A 37 2.69 -0.24 10.36
C LEU A 37 2.31 1.07 9.68
N GLU A 38 2.18 2.18 10.41
CA GLU A 38 1.94 3.49 9.79
C GLU A 38 3.04 3.84 8.78
N LYS A 39 4.30 3.52 9.10
CA LYS A 39 5.42 3.71 8.18
C LYS A 39 5.28 2.85 6.92
N GLN A 40 4.95 1.57 7.07
CA GLN A 40 4.71 0.69 5.93
C GLN A 40 3.51 1.15 5.08
N LEU A 41 2.44 1.63 5.71
CA LEU A 41 1.26 2.13 5.03
C LEU A 41 1.59 3.35 4.17
N ALA A 42 2.37 4.29 4.73
CA ALA A 42 2.86 5.45 4.00
C ALA A 42 3.80 5.06 2.84
N GLU A 43 4.63 4.02 2.99
CA GLU A 43 5.47 3.50 1.92
C GLU A 43 4.63 2.90 0.78
N ILE A 44 3.59 2.13 1.11
CA ILE A 44 2.64 1.56 0.14
C ILE A 44 1.90 2.68 -0.60
N GLU A 45 1.43 3.71 0.09
CA GLU A 45 0.80 4.88 -0.55
C GLU A 45 1.76 5.60 -1.50
N GLN A 46 3.01 5.81 -1.10
CA GLN A 46 4.01 6.41 -1.99
C GLN A 46 4.29 5.54 -3.22
N ALA A 47 4.35 4.23 -3.06
CA ALA A 47 4.55 3.29 -4.15
C ALA A 47 3.35 3.31 -5.12
N LEU A 48 2.12 3.23 -4.59
CA LEU A 48 0.89 3.36 -5.38
C LEU A 48 0.86 4.68 -6.15
N LYS A 49 1.18 5.79 -5.50
CA LYS A 49 1.20 7.11 -6.16
C LYS A 49 2.21 7.15 -7.32
N LYS A 50 3.40 6.56 -7.14
CA LYS A 50 4.40 6.45 -8.22
C LYS A 50 3.89 5.60 -9.37
N LEU A 51 3.27 4.45 -9.08
CA LEU A 51 2.71 3.57 -10.11
C LEU A 51 1.55 4.24 -10.85
N TYR A 52 0.66 4.95 -10.16
CA TYR A 52 -0.39 5.74 -10.80
C TYR A 52 0.17 6.85 -11.68
N GLN A 53 1.23 7.55 -11.24
CA GLN A 53 1.91 8.54 -12.07
C GLN A 53 2.60 7.92 -13.30
N GLN A 54 3.14 6.70 -13.16
CA GLN A 54 3.68 5.97 -14.30
C GLN A 54 2.56 5.56 -15.26
N LEU A 55 1.44 5.06 -14.75
CA LEU A 55 0.25 4.66 -15.51
C LEU A 55 -0.37 5.84 -16.28
N ASP A 56 -0.39 7.03 -15.67
CA ASP A 56 -0.89 8.27 -16.28
C ASP A 56 0.04 8.78 -17.39
N ARG A 57 1.33 8.47 -17.30
CA ARG A 57 2.35 8.84 -18.29
C ARG A 57 2.48 7.84 -19.46
N PHE A 58 1.78 6.70 -19.39
CA PHE A 58 1.64 5.74 -20.48
C PHE A 58 0.54 6.17 -21.46
#